data_AF-A0A068SNW2-F1
#
_entry.id   AF-A0A068SNW2-F1
#
_cell.length_a   1.000
_cell.length_b   1.000
_cell.length_c   1.000
_cell.angle_alpha   90.00
_cell.angle_beta   90.00
_cell.angle_gamma   90.00
#
_symmetry.space_group_name_H-M   'P 1'
#
loop_
_entity.id
_entity.type
_entity.pdbx_description
1 polymer ?
#
loop_
_entity_poly.entity_id
_entity_poly.type
_entity_poly.pdbx_seq_one_letter_code
_entity_poly.pdbx_strand_id
1 'polypeptide(L)'
;MGLMTVFPRKPMVGALIALASVLAADGVSAARLNNPVAVFAGIDKITGRITTFDVYVNETVQYGALQVTPKVCYSRDETEAQKIDGFVEVDEITLDRKIRRIFTGWMFADSPGLNAVEHPIYDVWLTGCKQKSDVPPPKATN
;
A
#
# COMPACT_ATOMS: atom_id res chain seq x y z
N MET A 1 7.07 35.95 81.30
CA MET A 1 8.32 36.02 80.50
C MET A 1 8.76 34.62 80.14
N GLY A 2 8.95 34.32 78.86
CA GLY A 2 9.48 33.03 78.40
C GLY A 2 8.99 32.68 77.00
N LEU A 3 9.72 33.18 76.01
CA LEU A 3 9.44 33.16 74.57
C LEU A 3 8.93 31.81 74.01
N MET A 4 7.82 31.88 73.28
CA MET A 4 7.53 31.02 72.15
C MET A 4 8.65 31.14 71.11
N THR A 5 9.31 30.04 70.73
CA THR A 5 9.93 29.91 69.42
C THR A 5 9.55 28.57 68.78
N VAL A 6 8.95 28.73 67.61
CA VAL A 6 8.26 27.75 66.78
C VAL A 6 9.27 26.80 66.13
N PHE A 7 9.07 25.48 66.30
CA PHE A 7 9.73 24.48 65.45
C PHE A 7 9.15 24.55 64.03
N PRO A 8 9.96 24.60 62.96
CA PRO A 8 9.44 24.54 61.61
C PRO A 8 8.98 23.11 61.31
N ARG A 9 7.66 22.91 61.26
CA ARG A 9 7.07 21.72 60.64
C ARG A 9 7.35 21.81 59.13
N LYS A 10 8.31 21.02 58.64
CA LYS A 10 8.46 20.77 57.19
C LYS A 10 7.13 20.23 56.65
N PRO A 11 6.48 20.86 55.66
CA PRO A 11 5.37 20.25 54.97
C PRO A 11 5.95 19.12 54.12
N MET A 12 5.72 17.88 54.54
CA MET A 12 5.86 16.69 53.70
C MET A 12 4.70 16.69 52.69
N VAL A 13 4.73 17.64 51.76
CA VAL A 13 3.79 17.75 50.64
C VAL A 13 4.63 17.74 49.37
N GLY A 14 5.00 16.55 48.93
CA GLY A 14 5.91 16.40 47.80
C GLY A 14 6.10 14.95 47.39
N ALA A 15 5.03 14.16 47.33
CA ALA A 15 5.13 12.76 46.91
C ALA A 15 3.83 12.20 46.29
N LEU A 16 2.93 13.03 45.76
CA LEU A 16 1.64 12.56 45.23
C LEU A 16 1.31 12.95 43.78
N ILE A 17 2.19 13.66 43.06
CA ILE A 17 1.97 14.02 41.64
C ILE A 17 2.63 13.02 40.66
N ALA A 18 3.37 12.03 41.16
CA ALA A 18 4.17 11.14 40.29
C ALA A 18 3.42 9.89 39.73
N LEU A 19 2.13 9.67 40.05
CA LEU A 19 1.44 8.42 39.70
C LEU A 19 0.39 8.50 38.56
N ALA A 20 0.13 9.68 37.99
CA ALA A 20 -0.99 9.84 37.05
C ALA A 20 -0.62 9.77 35.56
N SER A 21 0.66 9.66 35.19
CA SER A 21 1.13 9.82 33.81
C SER A 21 1.26 8.53 32.99
N VAL A 22 0.75 7.38 33.45
CA VAL A 22 0.99 6.06 32.81
C VAL A 22 -0.15 5.57 31.89
N LEU A 23 -1.27 6.28 31.75
CA LEU A 23 -2.50 5.70 31.18
C LEU A 23 -2.98 6.22 29.80
N ALA A 24 -2.14 6.88 29.00
CA ALA A 24 -2.50 7.22 27.62
C ALA A 24 -1.47 6.65 26.63
N ALA A 25 -1.48 5.34 26.47
CA ALA A 25 -0.87 4.68 25.32
C ALA A 25 -1.96 4.49 24.25
N ASP A 26 -2.25 5.54 23.48
CA ASP A 26 -2.99 5.38 22.23
C ASP A 26 -2.12 4.54 21.30
N GLY A 27 -2.55 3.30 21.03
CA GLY A 27 -1.87 2.42 20.11
C GLY A 27 -1.90 3.01 18.71
N VAL A 28 -0.74 3.43 18.19
CA VAL A 28 -0.61 3.83 16.78
C VAL A 28 -0.82 2.60 15.92
N SER A 29 -1.94 2.56 15.18
CA SER A 29 -2.24 1.52 14.21
C SER A 29 -1.81 1.98 12.81
N ALA A 30 -0.76 1.36 12.26
CA ALA A 30 -0.39 1.53 10.85
C ALA A 30 -1.38 0.74 9.97
N ALA A 31 -2.56 1.31 9.74
CA ALA A 31 -3.63 0.66 9.00
C ALA A 31 -3.31 0.62 7.50
N ARG A 32 -3.47 -0.55 6.87
CA ARG A 32 -3.41 -0.67 5.41
C ARG A 32 -4.70 -0.13 4.80
N LEU A 33 -4.58 0.78 3.84
CA LEU A 33 -5.73 1.31 3.09
C LEU A 33 -5.99 0.40 1.88
N ASN A 34 -7.17 -0.20 1.80
CA ASN A 34 -7.59 -1.01 0.66
C ASN A 34 -8.13 -0.12 -0.46
N ASN A 35 -7.64 -0.33 -1.68
CA ASN A 35 -8.00 0.45 -2.85
C ASN A 35 -8.65 -0.43 -3.92
N PRO A 36 -9.75 0.02 -4.53
CA PRO A 36 -10.44 -0.71 -5.59
C PRO A 36 -9.70 -0.68 -6.93
N VAL A 37 -8.73 0.23 -7.12
CA VAL A 37 -7.99 0.38 -8.37
C VAL A 37 -6.49 0.28 -8.11
N ALA A 38 -5.83 -0.59 -8.88
CA ALA A 38 -4.39 -0.67 -9.00
C ALA A 38 -3.92 0.05 -10.26
N VAL A 39 -2.83 0.80 -10.15
CA VAL A 39 -2.21 1.53 -11.25
C VAL A 39 -0.94 0.82 -11.64
N PHE A 40 -0.84 0.45 -12.90
CA PHE A 40 0.31 -0.23 -13.46
C PHE A 40 0.99 0.66 -14.48
N ALA A 41 2.30 0.51 -14.59
CA ALA A 41 3.03 0.92 -15.77
C ALA A 41 3.47 -0.33 -16.53
N GLY A 42 3.36 -0.26 -17.85
CA GLY A 42 3.92 -1.25 -18.74
C GLY A 42 4.88 -0.60 -19.73
N ILE A 43 5.96 -1.29 -20.07
CA ILE A 43 6.86 -0.90 -21.15
C ILE A 43 6.81 -1.93 -22.26
N ASP A 44 6.73 -1.46 -23.50
CA ASP A 44 7.01 -2.26 -24.67
C ASP A 44 8.51 -2.13 -25.00
N LYS A 45 9.28 -3.21 -24.82
CA LYS A 45 10.73 -3.25 -25.06
C LYS A 45 11.11 -3.08 -26.52
N ILE A 46 10.18 -3.32 -27.45
CA ILE A 46 10.40 -3.16 -28.89
C ILE A 46 10.29 -1.68 -29.27
N THR A 47 9.28 -0.98 -28.74
CA THR A 47 9.04 0.43 -29.07
C THR A 47 9.65 1.42 -28.07
N GLY A 48 10.04 0.96 -26.88
CA GLY A 48 10.53 1.78 -25.78
C GLY A 48 9.45 2.65 -25.11
N ARG A 49 8.17 2.47 -25.45
CA ARG A 49 7.08 3.29 -24.92
C ARG A 49 6.58 2.73 -23.59
N ILE A 50 6.54 3.60 -22.58
CA ILE A 50 5.89 3.33 -21.30
C ILE A 50 4.45 3.85 -21.35
N THR A 51 3.51 3.04 -20.87
CA THR A 51 2.10 3.40 -20.73
C THR A 51 1.61 3.08 -19.33
N THR A 52 0.90 4.03 -18.74
CA THR A 52 0.22 3.84 -17.47
C THR A 52 -1.23 3.46 -17.72
N PHE A 53 -1.72 2.45 -17.00
CA PHE A 53 -3.10 2.01 -17.09
C PHE A 53 -3.64 1.61 -15.73
N ASP A 54 -4.94 1.85 -15.57
CA ASP A 54 -5.67 1.51 -14.35
C ASP A 54 -6.35 0.17 -14.51
N VAL A 55 -6.32 -0.63 -13.44
CA VAL A 55 -6.99 -1.92 -13.39
C VAL A 55 -7.79 -2.00 -12.10
N TYR A 56 -9.08 -2.28 -12.24
CA TYR A 56 -9.95 -2.55 -11.10
C TYR A 56 -9.57 -3.89 -10.46
N VAL A 57 -9.66 -3.97 -9.14
CA VAL A 57 -9.41 -5.20 -8.40
C VAL A 57 -10.39 -6.29 -8.85
N ASN A 58 -9.86 -7.49 -9.12
CA ASN A 58 -10.52 -8.66 -9.70
C ASN A 58 -10.92 -8.54 -11.17
N GLU A 59 -10.58 -7.43 -11.83
CA GLU A 59 -10.77 -7.27 -13.27
C GLU A 59 -9.46 -7.55 -14.01
N THR A 60 -9.59 -7.99 -15.26
CA THR A 60 -8.45 -8.30 -16.11
C THR A 60 -8.33 -7.26 -17.21
N VAL A 61 -7.17 -6.60 -17.28
CA VAL A 61 -6.83 -5.69 -18.38
C VAL A 61 -5.70 -6.30 -19.20
N GLN A 62 -5.82 -6.19 -20.52
CA GLN A 62 -4.81 -6.67 -21.44
C GLN A 62 -3.80 -5.56 -21.77
N TYR A 63 -2.52 -5.85 -21.59
CA TYR A 63 -1.39 -5.04 -22.01
C TYR A 63 -0.51 -5.85 -22.97
N GLY A 64 -0.63 -5.59 -24.27
CA GLY A 64 0.08 -6.37 -25.30
C GLY A 64 -0.33 -7.85 -25.26
N ALA A 65 0.64 -8.72 -24.99
CA ALA A 65 0.43 -10.16 -24.82
C ALA A 65 0.14 -10.57 -23.36
N LEU A 66 0.13 -9.63 -22.41
CA LEU A 66 -0.08 -9.88 -21.00
C LEU A 66 -1.50 -9.54 -20.57
N GLN A 67 -2.08 -10.36 -19.71
CA GLN A 67 -3.35 -10.12 -19.01
C GLN A 67 -3.03 -9.92 -17.53
N VAL A 68 -3.32 -8.72 -17.02
CA VAL A 68 -2.95 -8.30 -15.67
C VAL A 68 -4.22 -8.26 -14.82
N THR A 69 -4.20 -8.99 -13.71
CA THR A 69 -5.34 -9.11 -12.78
C THR A 69 -4.89 -8.86 -11.34
N PRO A 70 -5.04 -7.64 -10.80
CA PRO A 70 -4.79 -7.37 -9.40
C PRO A 70 -5.89 -7.99 -8.53
N LYS A 71 -5.51 -8.69 -7.46
CA LYS A 71 -6.44 -9.25 -6.46
C LYS A 71 -6.59 -8.36 -5.24
N VAL A 72 -5.55 -7.62 -4.89
CA VAL A 72 -5.57 -6.62 -3.81
C VAL A 72 -4.63 -5.48 -4.16
N CYS A 73 -4.94 -4.28 -3.68
CA CYS A 73 -4.06 -3.11 -3.80
C CYS A 73 -4.11 -2.32 -2.48
N TYR A 74 -2.99 -2.29 -1.76
CA TYR A 74 -2.86 -1.58 -0.50
C TYR A 74 -1.99 -0.33 -0.65
N SER A 75 -2.42 0.75 -0.01
CA SER A 75 -1.61 1.95 0.23
C SER A 75 -1.48 2.23 1.73
N ARG A 76 -0.72 3.27 2.07
CA ARG A 76 -0.63 3.83 3.42
C ARG A 76 -1.14 5.26 3.42
N ASP A 77 -1.41 5.77 4.62
CA ASP A 77 -1.78 7.17 4.80
C ASP A 77 -0.60 8.09 4.46
N GLU A 78 -0.91 9.34 4.09
CA GLU A 78 0.06 10.34 3.66
C GLU A 78 1.06 10.73 4.78
N THR A 79 0.68 10.53 6.05
CA THR A 79 1.55 10.81 7.21
C THR A 79 2.63 9.76 7.44
N GLU A 80 2.55 8.59 6.78
CA GLU A 80 3.53 7.50 6.86
C GLU A 80 4.39 7.44 5.57
N ALA A 81 5.53 6.75 5.65
CA ALA A 81 6.29 6.41 4.46
C ALA A 81 5.40 5.64 3.45
N GLN A 82 5.32 6.18 2.23
CA GLN A 82 4.48 5.62 1.18
C GLN A 82 4.97 4.22 0.80
N LYS A 83 4.21 3.21 1.21
CA LYS A 83 4.36 1.82 0.80
C LYS A 83 3.10 1.36 0.10
N ILE A 84 3.26 1.04 -1.17
CA ILE A 84 2.18 0.55 -2.01
C ILE A 84 2.54 -0.87 -2.43
N ASP A 85 1.68 -1.80 -2.04
CA ASP A 85 1.86 -3.23 -2.25
C ASP A 85 0.57 -3.82 -2.83
N GLY A 86 0.69 -4.73 -3.80
CA GLY A 86 -0.45 -5.35 -4.46
C GLY A 86 -0.17 -6.80 -4.82
N PHE A 87 -1.16 -7.67 -4.62
CA PHE A 87 -1.07 -9.06 -5.11
C PHE A 87 -1.64 -9.14 -6.51
N VAL A 88 -0.84 -9.63 -7.45
CA VAL A 88 -1.14 -9.56 -8.87
C VAL A 88 -0.94 -10.93 -9.50
N GLU A 89 -1.88 -11.31 -10.35
CA GLU A 89 -1.76 -12.44 -11.27
C GLU A 89 -1.53 -11.89 -12.67
N VAL A 90 -0.54 -12.43 -13.38
CA VAL A 90 -0.29 -12.10 -14.78
C VAL A 90 -0.26 -13.35 -15.62
N ASP A 91 -1.10 -13.36 -16.64
CA ASP A 91 -1.20 -14.40 -17.65
C ASP A 91 -0.59 -13.91 -18.98
N GLU A 92 0.08 -14.79 -19.71
CA GLU A 92 0.58 -14.52 -21.06
C GLU A 92 -0.33 -15.22 -22.09
N ILE A 93 -0.68 -14.49 -23.15
CA ILE A 93 -1.31 -15.01 -24.35
C ILE A 93 -0.21 -15.37 -25.35
N THR A 94 0.02 -16.66 -25.55
CA THR A 94 1.03 -17.17 -26.46
C THR A 94 0.62 -17.02 -27.93
N LEU A 95 1.57 -17.23 -28.85
CA LEU A 95 1.32 -17.22 -30.30
C LEU A 95 0.28 -18.26 -30.76
N ASP A 96 0.20 -19.39 -30.07
CA ASP A 96 -0.83 -20.42 -30.27
C ASP A 96 -2.14 -20.14 -29.52
N ARG A 97 -2.33 -18.91 -29.02
CA ARG A 97 -3.51 -18.43 -28.30
C ARG A 97 -3.83 -19.21 -27.02
N LYS A 98 -2.81 -19.78 -26.36
CA LYS A 98 -2.96 -20.37 -25.04
C LYS A 98 -2.72 -19.30 -23.98
N ILE A 99 -3.51 -19.37 -22.92
CA ILE A 99 -3.37 -18.51 -21.76
C ILE A 99 -2.61 -19.30 -20.70
N ARG A 100 -1.48 -18.77 -20.22
CA ARG A 100 -0.70 -19.39 -19.12
C ARG A 100 -0.32 -18.36 -18.08
N ARG A 101 -0.38 -18.77 -16.81
CA ARG A 101 0.12 -17.99 -15.67
C ARG A 101 1.63 -17.87 -15.76
N ILE A 102 2.14 -16.66 -15.88
CA ILE A 102 3.59 -16.39 -15.83
C ILE A 102 4.02 -15.77 -14.51
N PHE A 103 3.08 -15.15 -13.78
CA PHE A 103 3.36 -14.53 -12.49
C PHE A 103 2.16 -14.60 -11.55
N THR A 104 2.46 -14.80 -10.27
CA THR A 104 1.49 -14.72 -9.17
C THR A 104 2.26 -14.33 -7.92
N GLY A 105 2.07 -13.11 -7.43
CA GLY A 105 2.84 -12.64 -6.30
C GLY A 105 2.58 -11.20 -5.91
N TRP A 106 3.32 -10.75 -4.90
CA TRP A 106 3.29 -9.38 -4.41
C TRP A 106 4.19 -8.49 -5.25
N MET A 107 3.65 -7.37 -5.74
CA MET A 107 4.38 -6.29 -6.38
C MET A 107 4.51 -5.10 -5.42
N PHE A 108 5.60 -4.35 -5.55
CA PHE A 108 5.94 -3.21 -4.68
C PHE A 108 6.24 -1.98 -5.52
N ALA A 109 5.46 -0.90 -5.36
CA ALA A 109 5.62 0.29 -6.19
C ALA A 109 6.91 1.09 -5.86
N ASP A 110 7.37 1.01 -4.62
CA ASP A 110 8.60 1.64 -4.13
C ASP A 110 9.87 0.87 -4.55
N SER A 111 9.73 -0.39 -4.96
CA SER A 111 10.82 -1.23 -5.43
C SER A 111 10.37 -2.19 -6.55
N PRO A 112 10.06 -1.66 -7.75
CA PRO A 112 9.55 -2.47 -8.85
C PRO A 112 10.48 -3.63 -9.22
N GLY A 113 11.79 -3.42 -9.17
CA GLY A 113 12.79 -4.45 -9.49
C GLY A 113 12.82 -5.67 -8.56
N LEU A 114 12.08 -5.67 -7.43
CA LEU A 114 11.99 -6.84 -6.56
C LEU A 114 11.04 -7.91 -7.11
N ASN A 115 9.89 -7.50 -7.66
CA ASN A 115 8.82 -8.42 -8.05
C ASN A 115 7.99 -7.87 -9.24
N ALA A 116 8.63 -7.20 -10.20
CA ALA A 116 7.99 -6.86 -11.47
C ALA A 116 7.88 -8.09 -12.39
N VAL A 117 6.95 -8.03 -13.34
CA VAL A 117 6.89 -9.02 -14.43
C VAL A 117 7.81 -8.56 -15.54
N GLU A 118 8.83 -9.38 -15.78
CA GLU A 118 9.78 -9.22 -16.87
C GLU A 118 9.45 -10.23 -17.97
N HIS A 119 8.81 -9.77 -19.05
CA HIS A 119 8.53 -10.60 -20.22
C HIS A 119 9.45 -10.16 -21.38
N PRO A 120 9.81 -11.05 -22.33
CA PRO A 120 10.81 -10.73 -23.36
C PRO A 120 10.48 -9.49 -24.23
N ILE A 121 9.19 -9.16 -24.34
CA ILE A 121 8.69 -8.04 -25.15
C ILE A 121 8.07 -6.94 -24.27
N TYR A 122 7.50 -7.29 -23.12
CA TYR A 122 6.71 -6.37 -22.30
C TYR A 122 7.16 -6.47 -20.85
N ASP A 123 7.27 -5.36 -20.12
CA ASP A 123 7.30 -5.42 -18.65
C ASP A 123 6.08 -4.78 -18.07
N VAL A 124 5.66 -5.26 -16.90
CA VAL A 124 4.56 -4.68 -16.13
C VAL A 124 4.96 -4.63 -14.67
N TRP A 125 4.75 -3.47 -14.06
CA TRP A 125 4.96 -3.27 -12.64
C TRP A 125 3.90 -2.36 -12.03
N LEU A 126 3.62 -2.58 -10.75
CA LEU A 126 2.73 -1.74 -9.95
C LEU A 126 3.40 -0.37 -9.72
N THR A 127 2.64 0.71 -9.89
CA THR A 127 3.11 2.09 -9.63
C THR A 127 2.28 2.79 -8.58
N GLY A 128 1.04 2.36 -8.35
CA GLY A 128 0.16 3.00 -7.38
C GLY A 128 -1.11 2.23 -7.08
N CYS A 129 -1.83 2.69 -6.06
CA CYS A 129 -3.21 2.29 -5.78
C CYS A 129 -4.04 3.57 -5.63
N LYS A 130 -5.31 3.53 -6.06
CA LYS A 130 -6.20 4.69 -5.92
C LYS A 130 -7.65 4.31 -5.65
N GLN A 131 -8.37 5.23 -5.03
CA GLN A 131 -9.79 5.08 -4.69
C GLN A 131 -10.72 5.24 -5.90
N LYS A 132 -10.32 6.06 -6.88
CA LYS A 132 -11.14 6.39 -8.06
C LYS A 132 -10.26 6.40 -9.31
N SER A 133 -10.83 5.96 -10.43
CA SER A 133 -10.23 6.05 -11.76
C SER A 133 -11.12 6.91 -12.66
N ASP A 134 -10.50 7.58 -13.63
CA ASP A 134 -11.19 8.28 -14.71
C ASP A 134 -11.73 7.30 -15.77
N VAL A 135 -11.24 6.06 -15.76
CA VAL A 135 -11.74 4.96 -16.57
C VAL A 135 -13.00 4.41 -15.89
N PRO A 136 -14.16 4.34 -16.59
CA PRO A 136 -15.37 3.78 -16.02
C PRO A 136 -15.17 2.32 -15.58
N PRO A 137 -15.75 1.89 -14.44
CA PRO A 137 -15.68 0.50 -14.02
C PRO A 137 -16.38 -0.42 -15.04
N PRO A 138 -15.92 -1.68 -15.18
CA PRO A 138 -16.61 -2.67 -15.97
C PRO A 138 -18.07 -2.81 -15.54
N LYS A 139 -18.96 -3.01 -16.52
CA LYS A 139 -20.37 -3.24 -16.23
C LYS A 139 -20.50 -4.62 -15.58
N ALA A 140 -21.12 -4.71 -14.41
CA ALA A 140 -21.46 -5.99 -13.80
C ALA A 140 -22.30 -6.82 -14.79
N THR A 141 -21.80 -7.97 -15.18
CA THR A 141 -22.55 -8.96 -15.95
C THR A 141 -23.29 -9.83 -14.94
N ASN A 142 -24.61 -9.59 -14.81
CA ASN A 142 -25.52 -10.44 -14.05
C ASN A 142 -25.77 -11.77 -14.76
#